data_AF-A0A835KCT8-F1
#
_entry.id   AF-A0A835KCT8-F1
#
_cell.length_a   1.000
_cell.length_b   1.000
_cell.length_c   1.000
_cell.angle_alpha   90.00
_cell.angle_beta   90.00
_cell.angle_gamma   90.00
#
_symmetry.space_group_name_H-M   'P 1'
#
loop_
_entity.id
_entity.type
_entity.pdbx_description
1 polymer ?
#
loop_
_entity_poly.entity_id
_entity_poly.type
_entity_poly.pdbx_seq_one_letter_code
_entity_poly.pdbx_strand_id
1 'polypeptide(L)'
;MGFVMAKALVPLLLSLLCFTVFSEKAEPPQRDASHHHPTAAPVSAPPSHHGHPPSQAPIQAPTPHHHHHHGHAPAPAPVHTPSRAPVHPPKPPTPPVAPALPPKPYHPSPPGNHFPRKLVAVQGVVYCKSCKYSGVDTLLGAKPVSAFLFSLRHGTYPLSDFEFMDSATVKLQCNNTKYPLEVKSTTDKNGYFIIKAPGTVTNYGVHKCKVWLVSAATTACSKITNLHGGLTGAVLRPEKKPFVDEKKREYALFSVGPFAFESKCPR
;
A
#
# COMPACT_ATOMS: atom_id res chain seq x y z
N MET A 1 59.38 19.33 -21.36
CA MET A 1 58.93 17.93 -21.35
C MET A 1 58.98 17.42 -19.90
N GLY A 2 57.89 17.49 -19.11
CA GLY A 2 58.01 17.17 -17.67
C GLY A 2 56.75 17.13 -16.81
N PHE A 3 55.55 17.01 -17.38
CA PHE A 3 54.29 17.08 -16.61
C PHE A 3 53.27 16.00 -16.99
N VAL A 4 53.71 14.75 -17.25
CA VAL A 4 52.78 13.66 -17.61
C VAL A 4 52.77 12.48 -16.62
N MET A 5 53.79 12.32 -15.77
CA MET A 5 53.87 11.14 -14.89
C MET A 5 53.11 11.26 -13.55
N ALA A 6 52.70 12.46 -13.13
CA ALA A 6 52.07 12.66 -11.82
C ALA A 6 50.60 12.22 -11.74
N LYS A 7 49.91 12.02 -12.87
CA LYS A 7 48.48 11.65 -12.90
C LYS A 7 48.21 10.14 -12.77
N ALA A 8 49.20 9.29 -12.99
CA ALA A 8 49.06 7.84 -12.88
C ALA A 8 49.45 7.29 -11.49
N LEU A 9 50.25 8.04 -10.72
CA LEU A 9 50.68 7.64 -9.37
C LEU A 9 49.54 7.71 -8.34
N VAL A 10 48.65 8.69 -8.45
CA VAL A 10 47.52 8.87 -7.52
C VAL A 10 46.52 7.71 -7.57
N PRO A 11 46.04 7.24 -8.73
CA PRO A 11 45.15 6.08 -8.78
C PRO A 11 45.85 4.77 -8.40
N LEU A 12 47.15 4.63 -8.68
CA LEU A 12 47.93 3.45 -8.28
C LEU A 12 48.10 3.37 -6.75
N LEU A 13 48.41 4.49 -6.09
CA LEU A 13 48.48 4.60 -4.63
C LEU A 13 47.12 4.35 -3.98
N LEU A 14 46.04 4.88 -4.56
CA LEU A 14 44.68 4.66 -4.05
C LEU A 14 44.26 3.18 -4.21
N SER A 15 44.66 2.52 -5.29
CA SER A 15 44.42 1.09 -5.47
C SER A 15 45.19 0.23 -4.47
N LEU A 16 46.46 0.54 -4.18
CA LEU A 16 47.24 -0.20 -3.18
C LEU A 16 46.66 -0.05 -1.76
N LEU A 17 46.16 1.14 -1.40
CA LEU A 17 45.48 1.37 -0.12
C LEU A 17 44.16 0.61 0.00
N CYS A 18 43.45 0.36 -1.11
CA CYS A 18 42.25 -0.47 -1.09
C CYS A 18 42.57 -1.95 -0.86
N PHE A 19 43.68 -2.49 -1.38
CA PHE A 19 44.03 -3.90 -1.21
C PHE A 19 44.47 -4.25 0.22
N THR A 20 45.03 -3.31 0.99
CA THR A 20 45.45 -3.57 2.38
C THR A 20 44.30 -3.58 3.38
N VAL A 21 43.17 -2.92 3.09
CA VAL A 21 42.00 -2.89 3.98
C VAL A 21 41.14 -4.15 3.89
N PHE A 22 41.14 -4.86 2.75
CA PHE A 22 40.33 -6.07 2.56
C PHE A 22 41.02 -7.38 2.95
N SER A 23 42.28 -7.34 3.38
CA SER A 23 43.05 -8.52 3.75
C SER A 23 43.24 -8.64 5.26
N GLU A 24 42.18 -8.41 6.04
CA GLU A 24 42.16 -8.82 7.45
C GLU A 24 40.88 -9.61 7.76
N LYS A 25 41.12 -10.85 8.19
CA LYS A 25 40.19 -11.81 8.81
C LYS A 25 39.57 -12.89 7.91
N ALA A 26 40.42 -13.80 7.45
CA ALA A 26 40.05 -15.20 7.30
C ALA A 26 40.51 -15.96 8.56
N GLU A 27 39.57 -16.39 9.39
CA GLU A 27 39.83 -17.30 10.51
C GLU A 27 39.06 -18.61 10.24
N PRO A 28 39.69 -19.79 10.45
CA PRO A 28 39.19 -21.08 9.97
C PRO A 28 38.03 -21.66 10.81
N PRO A 29 37.28 -22.65 10.28
CA PRO A 29 36.11 -23.19 10.97
C PRO A 29 36.51 -24.09 12.15
N GLN A 30 36.12 -23.68 13.36
CA GLN A 30 36.11 -24.55 14.53
C GLN A 30 35.00 -25.61 14.36
N ARG A 31 35.44 -26.86 14.33
CA ARG A 31 34.60 -28.04 14.57
C ARG A 31 34.13 -27.98 16.02
N ASP A 32 32.83 -28.06 16.25
CA ASP A 32 32.31 -28.43 17.56
C ASP A 32 31.35 -29.62 17.49
N ALA A 33 31.44 -30.38 18.56
CA ALA A 33 31.08 -31.76 18.68
C ALA A 33 29.57 -32.01 18.67
N SER A 34 29.22 -33.11 18.03
CA SER A 34 27.98 -33.84 18.16
C SER A 34 27.67 -34.17 19.62
N HIS A 35 26.55 -33.67 20.15
CA HIS A 35 25.94 -34.22 21.35
C HIS A 35 24.43 -34.45 21.15
N HIS A 36 24.14 -35.74 21.01
CA HIS A 36 22.96 -36.54 21.29
C HIS A 36 21.65 -35.87 21.75
N HIS A 37 20.61 -36.25 21.00
CA HIS A 37 19.17 -36.29 21.29
C HIS A 37 18.79 -36.71 22.72
N PRO A 38 17.62 -36.27 23.19
CA PRO A 38 16.66 -37.16 23.82
C PRO A 38 15.36 -37.29 23.01
N THR A 39 14.97 -38.54 22.84
CA THR A 39 13.79 -39.05 22.13
C THR A 39 12.54 -39.07 23.03
N ALA A 40 11.40 -38.83 22.37
CA ALA A 40 10.04 -39.33 22.62
C ALA A 40 9.15 -38.72 23.72
N ALA A 41 7.99 -38.25 23.23
CA ALA A 41 6.67 -38.37 23.87
C ALA A 41 5.69 -38.90 22.78
N PRO A 42 4.47 -39.38 23.10
CA PRO A 42 4.10 -40.78 22.88
C PRO A 42 3.14 -41.04 21.72
N VAL A 43 3.05 -42.33 21.41
CA VAL A 43 2.13 -43.01 20.48
C VAL A 43 0.72 -43.08 21.07
N SER A 44 -0.30 -42.75 20.27
CA SER A 44 -1.59 -43.47 20.28
C SER A 44 -2.35 -43.24 18.97
N ALA A 45 -2.96 -44.32 18.49
CA ALA A 45 -3.38 -44.60 17.12
C ALA A 45 -4.90 -44.31 16.87
N PRO A 46 -5.45 -44.58 15.66
CA PRO A 46 -6.79 -44.15 15.20
C PRO A 46 -7.91 -45.15 15.58
N PRO A 47 -9.19 -44.90 15.19
CA PRO A 47 -9.71 -45.65 14.04
C PRO A 47 -10.73 -44.92 13.14
N SER A 48 -10.89 -45.51 11.96
CA SER A 48 -11.88 -45.37 10.88
C SER A 48 -13.34 -45.67 11.34
N HIS A 49 -14.46 -45.32 10.68
CA HIS A 49 -14.92 -45.74 9.35
C HIS A 49 -16.41 -45.31 9.10
N HIS A 50 -16.81 -45.26 7.81
CA HIS A 50 -18.15 -45.56 7.18
C HIS A 50 -19.31 -44.52 7.16
N GLY A 51 -19.86 -44.31 5.94
CA GLY A 51 -21.28 -43.96 5.73
C GLY A 51 -21.64 -43.06 4.54
N HIS A 52 -21.70 -43.60 3.31
CA HIS A 52 -22.57 -43.15 2.20
C HIS A 52 -23.89 -43.96 2.27
N PRO A 53 -25.01 -43.70 1.50
CA PRO A 53 -25.37 -42.68 0.48
C PRO A 53 -26.87 -42.18 0.65
N PRO A 54 -27.70 -41.81 -0.36
CA PRO A 54 -27.51 -41.25 -1.72
C PRO A 54 -28.35 -39.97 -2.08
N SER A 55 -27.98 -39.35 -3.21
CA SER A 55 -28.81 -38.73 -4.28
C SER A 55 -29.73 -37.51 -4.03
N GLN A 56 -29.44 -36.38 -4.70
CA GLN A 56 -30.39 -35.65 -5.54
C GLN A 56 -29.70 -34.68 -6.53
N ALA A 57 -30.41 -34.37 -7.62
CA ALA A 57 -29.94 -34.05 -8.98
C ALA A 57 -29.31 -32.64 -9.21
N PRO A 58 -28.56 -32.47 -10.32
CA PRO A 58 -28.08 -31.16 -10.79
C PRO A 58 -29.05 -30.50 -11.79
N ILE A 59 -29.40 -29.24 -11.56
CA ILE A 59 -30.17 -28.41 -12.50
C ILE A 59 -29.20 -27.67 -13.43
N GLN A 60 -29.50 -27.78 -14.72
CA GLN A 60 -28.73 -27.35 -15.88
C GLN A 60 -28.60 -25.82 -16.02
N ALA A 61 -27.49 -25.39 -16.60
CA ALA A 61 -27.26 -24.05 -17.13
C ALA A 61 -27.84 -23.93 -18.56
N PRO A 62 -28.43 -22.80 -18.98
CA PRO A 62 -28.89 -22.61 -20.36
C PRO A 62 -27.74 -22.21 -21.30
N THR A 63 -27.66 -22.90 -22.43
CA THR A 63 -26.77 -22.65 -23.58
C THR A 63 -27.25 -21.48 -24.46
N PRO A 64 -26.36 -20.91 -25.29
CA PRO A 64 -26.61 -19.69 -26.08
C PRO A 64 -27.44 -19.97 -27.34
N HIS A 65 -28.49 -19.18 -27.56
CA HIS A 65 -29.28 -19.26 -28.79
C HIS A 65 -28.69 -18.34 -29.88
N HIS A 66 -28.30 -18.97 -30.99
CA HIS A 66 -27.95 -18.34 -32.25
C HIS A 66 -29.19 -17.73 -32.92
N HIS A 67 -29.08 -16.49 -33.41
CA HIS A 67 -30.08 -15.89 -34.30
C HIS A 67 -29.69 -16.15 -35.75
N HIS A 68 -30.51 -16.94 -36.46
CA HIS A 68 -30.48 -17.07 -37.91
C HIS A 68 -31.31 -15.97 -38.57
N HIS A 69 -30.71 -15.33 -39.57
CA HIS A 69 -31.38 -14.40 -40.49
C HIS A 69 -32.26 -15.17 -41.47
N HIS A 70 -33.52 -14.73 -41.64
CA HIS A 70 -34.32 -14.99 -42.83
C HIS A 70 -34.84 -13.66 -43.38
N GLY A 71 -34.55 -13.41 -44.66
CA GLY A 71 -34.99 -12.22 -45.37
C GLY A 71 -36.45 -12.31 -45.79
N HIS A 72 -37.18 -11.20 -45.63
CA HIS A 72 -38.49 -11.00 -46.23
C HIS A 72 -38.51 -9.70 -47.04
N ALA A 73 -39.21 -9.74 -48.17
CA ALA A 73 -39.31 -8.72 -49.20
C ALA A 73 -40.04 -7.43 -48.72
N PRO A 74 -39.89 -6.29 -49.43
CA PRO A 74 -40.41 -5.01 -48.97
C PRO A 74 -41.94 -4.92 -49.16
N ALA A 75 -42.66 -4.64 -48.07
CA ALA A 75 -44.08 -4.28 -48.11
C ALA A 75 -44.25 -2.75 -48.31
N PRO A 76 -45.33 -2.29 -48.98
CA PRO A 76 -45.49 -0.90 -49.41
C PRO A 76 -45.76 0.08 -48.27
N ALA A 77 -45.36 1.34 -48.49
CA ALA A 77 -45.44 2.42 -47.51
C ALA A 77 -46.91 2.77 -47.11
N PRO A 78 -47.21 2.97 -45.81
CA PRO A 78 -48.55 3.39 -45.38
C PRO A 78 -48.77 4.89 -45.62
N VAL A 79 -49.97 5.20 -46.12
CA VAL A 79 -50.52 6.55 -46.35
C VAL A 79 -50.72 7.29 -45.03
N HIS A 80 -50.30 8.56 -44.97
CA HIS A 80 -50.50 9.44 -43.83
C HIS A 80 -51.99 9.76 -43.59
N THR A 81 -52.51 9.44 -42.41
CA THR A 81 -53.75 10.02 -41.87
C THR A 81 -53.40 11.07 -40.80
N PRO A 82 -54.07 12.25 -40.78
CA PRO A 82 -53.77 13.30 -39.82
C PRO A 82 -54.20 12.89 -38.40
N SER A 83 -53.25 12.90 -37.47
CA SER A 83 -53.48 12.61 -36.06
C SER A 83 -54.26 13.75 -35.41
N ARG A 84 -55.41 13.42 -34.79
CA ARG A 84 -56.23 14.34 -34.00
C ARG A 84 -55.52 14.64 -32.68
N ALA A 85 -55.41 15.92 -32.33
CA ALA A 85 -54.78 16.37 -31.09
C ALA A 85 -55.47 15.76 -29.85
N PRO A 86 -54.72 15.29 -28.83
CA PRO A 86 -55.30 14.86 -27.55
C PRO A 86 -55.91 16.03 -26.79
N VAL A 87 -57.19 15.92 -26.42
CA VAL A 87 -57.86 16.87 -25.52
C VAL A 87 -57.47 16.51 -24.08
N HIS A 88 -56.80 17.42 -23.37
CA HIS A 88 -56.50 17.27 -21.95
C HIS A 88 -57.76 17.46 -21.10
N PRO A 89 -57.98 16.64 -20.05
CA PRO A 89 -59.06 16.87 -19.09
C PRO A 89 -58.76 18.11 -18.20
N PRO A 90 -59.78 18.79 -17.64
CA PRO A 90 -59.61 19.97 -16.81
C PRO A 90 -58.86 19.64 -15.51
N LYS A 91 -57.99 20.57 -15.09
CA LYS A 91 -57.20 20.48 -13.86
C LYS A 91 -58.12 20.56 -12.62
N PRO A 92 -57.92 19.74 -11.58
CA PRO A 92 -58.67 19.85 -10.32
C PRO A 92 -58.44 21.20 -9.63
N PRO A 93 -59.43 21.73 -8.89
CA PRO A 93 -59.27 22.97 -8.14
C PRO A 93 -58.21 22.81 -7.03
N THR A 94 -57.30 23.78 -6.95
CA THR A 94 -56.27 23.88 -5.92
C THR A 94 -56.89 24.08 -4.53
N PRO A 95 -56.42 23.38 -3.48
CA PRO A 95 -56.88 23.62 -2.12
C PRO A 95 -56.51 25.04 -1.64
N PRO A 96 -57.22 25.58 -0.63
CA PRO A 96 -56.95 26.91 -0.09
C PRO A 96 -55.51 27.01 0.42
N VAL A 97 -54.82 28.08 0.05
CA VAL A 97 -53.47 28.39 0.53
C VAL A 97 -53.52 28.56 2.04
N ALA A 98 -52.83 27.70 2.78
CA ALA A 98 -52.66 27.86 4.22
C ALA A 98 -51.91 29.19 4.51
N PRO A 99 -52.24 29.91 5.60
CA PRO A 99 -51.53 31.13 5.97
C PRO A 99 -50.03 30.90 6.08
N ALA A 100 -49.23 31.78 5.48
CA ALA A 100 -47.79 31.71 5.54
C ALA A 100 -47.32 31.73 7.01
N LEU A 101 -46.53 30.71 7.40
CA LEU A 101 -45.89 30.68 8.72
C LEU A 101 -44.99 31.92 8.87
N PRO A 102 -44.94 32.54 10.06
CA PRO A 102 -44.06 33.67 10.31
C PRO A 102 -42.59 33.26 10.06
N PRO A 103 -41.76 34.14 9.49
CA PRO A 103 -40.36 33.85 9.26
C PRO A 103 -39.67 33.53 10.60
N LYS A 104 -38.99 32.38 10.65
CA LYS A 104 -38.20 32.00 11.83
C LYS A 104 -37.17 33.10 12.12
N PRO A 105 -36.99 33.49 13.39
CA PRO A 105 -35.95 34.43 13.77
C PRO A 105 -34.59 33.99 13.22
N TYR A 106 -33.93 34.89 12.51
CA TYR A 106 -32.60 34.65 11.97
C TYR A 106 -31.62 34.55 13.14
N HIS A 107 -31.26 33.32 13.51
CA HIS A 107 -30.13 33.08 14.41
C HIS A 107 -28.86 33.06 13.55
N PRO A 108 -27.89 33.98 13.79
CA PRO A 108 -26.59 33.89 13.16
C PRO A 108 -25.99 32.53 13.49
N SER A 109 -25.60 31.77 12.46
CA SER A 109 -24.82 30.56 12.64
C SER A 109 -23.59 30.91 13.50
N PRO A 110 -23.26 30.10 14.53
CA PRO A 110 -22.05 30.31 15.32
C PRO A 110 -20.84 30.42 14.39
N PRO A 111 -19.85 31.29 14.68
CA PRO A 111 -18.61 31.33 13.91
C PRO A 111 -18.00 29.93 13.91
N GLY A 112 -18.14 29.24 12.78
CA GLY A 112 -17.58 27.91 12.62
C GLY A 112 -16.07 28.02 12.72
N ASN A 113 -15.45 27.23 13.60
CA ASN A 113 -14.01 27.01 13.60
C ASN A 113 -13.64 26.36 12.26
N HIS A 114 -13.47 27.18 11.22
CA HIS A 114 -13.04 26.75 9.91
C HIS A 114 -11.57 26.41 9.99
N PHE A 115 -11.27 25.15 10.29
CA PHE A 115 -9.94 24.60 10.08
C PHE A 115 -9.65 24.67 8.58
N PRO A 116 -8.61 25.42 8.15
CA PRO A 116 -8.30 25.53 6.73
C PRO A 116 -8.01 24.14 6.16
N ARG A 117 -8.57 23.86 4.98
CA ARG A 117 -8.31 22.61 4.27
C ARG A 117 -6.85 22.58 3.84
N LYS A 118 -6.07 21.65 4.40
CA LYS A 118 -4.68 21.43 4.03
C LYS A 118 -4.52 20.08 3.32
N LEU A 119 -3.57 20.02 2.40
CA LEU A 119 -3.10 18.75 1.84
C LEU A 119 -2.48 17.89 2.94
N VAL A 120 -2.46 16.58 2.74
CA VAL A 120 -1.99 15.62 3.74
C VAL A 120 -0.63 15.06 3.33
N ALA A 121 0.31 15.03 4.27
CA ALA A 121 1.53 14.25 4.18
C ALA A 121 1.59 13.28 5.35
N VAL A 122 2.04 12.05 5.10
CA VAL A 122 2.13 10.99 6.11
C VAL A 122 3.55 10.50 6.20
N GLN A 123 4.09 10.43 7.41
CA GLN A 123 5.44 9.96 7.67
C GLN A 123 5.47 8.75 8.61
N GLY A 124 6.53 7.97 8.50
CA GLY A 124 6.79 6.87 9.43
C GLY A 124 8.15 6.23 9.17
N VAL A 125 8.45 5.20 9.96
CA VAL A 125 9.68 4.41 9.84
C VAL A 125 9.33 2.93 9.80
N VAL A 126 10.07 2.17 9.00
CA VAL A 126 9.97 0.72 8.89
C VAL A 126 11.25 0.06 9.38
N TYR A 127 11.10 -0.95 10.22
CA TYR A 127 12.19 -1.71 10.81
C TYR A 127 12.19 -3.17 10.36
N CYS A 128 13.36 -3.77 10.40
CA CYS A 128 13.56 -5.20 10.42
C CYS A 128 13.79 -5.65 11.85
N LYS A 129 12.93 -6.53 12.38
CA LYS A 129 13.09 -7.07 13.73
C LYS A 129 14.33 -7.93 13.83
N SER A 130 14.87 -8.03 15.04
CA SER A 130 15.97 -8.95 15.35
C SER A 130 15.46 -10.35 15.64
N CYS A 131 16.22 -11.36 15.23
CA CYS A 131 15.96 -12.75 15.56
C CYS A 131 15.91 -13.05 17.05
N LYS A 132 16.61 -12.27 17.87
CA LYS A 132 16.59 -12.42 19.33
C LYS A 132 15.17 -12.31 19.92
N TYR A 133 14.30 -11.54 19.26
CA TYR A 133 12.93 -11.27 19.72
C TYR A 133 11.89 -11.68 18.67
N SER A 134 12.19 -12.74 17.92
CA SER A 134 11.26 -13.32 16.94
C SER A 134 9.91 -13.63 17.58
N GLY A 135 8.83 -13.21 16.93
CA GLY A 135 7.45 -13.46 17.39
C GLY A 135 6.95 -12.55 18.53
N VAL A 136 7.80 -11.68 19.08
CA VAL A 136 7.39 -10.70 20.12
C VAL A 136 7.27 -9.32 19.50
N ASP A 137 6.22 -8.56 19.80
CA ASP A 137 6.00 -7.20 19.29
C ASP A 137 6.94 -6.18 19.96
N THR A 138 8.23 -6.24 19.57
CA THR A 138 9.28 -5.34 20.05
C THR A 138 10.20 -4.90 18.93
N LEU A 139 10.75 -3.70 19.10
CA LEU A 139 11.78 -3.11 18.24
C LEU A 139 13.18 -3.18 18.86
N LEU A 140 13.35 -3.91 19.95
CA LEU A 140 14.67 -4.09 20.56
C LEU A 140 15.61 -4.81 19.59
N GLY A 141 16.77 -4.21 19.31
CA GLY A 141 17.73 -4.73 18.33
C GLY A 141 17.26 -4.67 16.88
N ALA A 142 16.12 -4.07 16.59
CA ALA A 142 15.63 -3.89 15.23
C ALA A 142 16.46 -2.84 14.49
N LYS A 143 16.65 -3.05 13.18
CA LYS A 143 17.39 -2.12 12.30
C LYS A 143 16.43 -1.49 11.30
N PRO A 144 16.62 -0.22 10.91
CA PRO A 144 15.79 0.37 9.86
C PRO A 144 15.92 -0.43 8.55
N VAL A 145 14.83 -0.56 7.79
CA VAL A 145 14.85 -1.13 6.44
C VAL A 145 15.39 -0.07 5.49
N SER A 146 16.72 0.08 5.53
CA SER A 146 17.49 1.11 4.85
C SER A 146 17.68 0.80 3.38
N ALA A 147 17.13 1.66 2.53
CA ALA A 147 17.30 1.55 1.09
C ALA A 147 18.77 1.80 0.69
N PHE A 148 19.49 0.74 0.29
CA PHE A 148 20.84 0.83 -0.25
C PHE A 148 20.83 0.81 -1.79
N LEU A 149 21.67 1.68 -2.34
CA LEU A 149 22.00 1.77 -3.76
C LEU A 149 23.16 0.81 -4.05
N PHE A 150 22.88 -0.43 -4.49
CA PHE A 150 23.93 -1.25 -5.09
C PHE A 150 24.07 -0.88 -6.57
N SER A 151 25.18 -0.24 -6.93
CA SER A 151 25.58 -0.14 -8.34
C SER A 151 26.24 -1.46 -8.71
N LEU A 152 25.51 -2.33 -9.41
CA LEU A 152 26.14 -3.48 -10.06
C LEU A 152 27.05 -2.94 -11.17
N ARG A 153 28.37 -2.87 -10.91
CA ARG A 153 29.38 -2.69 -11.96
C ARG A 153 29.50 -3.97 -12.78
N HIS A 154 28.45 -4.37 -13.48
CA HIS A 154 28.53 -5.43 -14.47
C HIS A 154 27.96 -4.91 -15.79
N GLY A 155 28.89 -4.55 -16.68
CA GLY A 155 28.78 -4.42 -18.13
C GLY A 155 27.45 -4.03 -18.76
N THR A 156 27.46 -2.87 -19.44
CA THR A 156 26.68 -2.56 -20.66
C THR A 156 25.15 -2.52 -20.63
N TYR A 157 24.47 -2.79 -19.51
CA TYR A 157 23.02 -2.58 -19.41
C TYR A 157 22.67 -1.14 -19.00
N PRO A 158 21.59 -0.54 -19.56
CA PRO A 158 21.23 0.85 -19.32
C PRO A 158 20.88 1.12 -17.84
N LEU A 159 21.17 2.35 -17.43
CA LEU A 159 21.04 2.97 -16.10
C LEU A 159 19.61 3.01 -15.49
N SER A 160 18.68 2.18 -15.95
CA SER A 160 17.28 2.16 -15.50
C SER A 160 16.98 1.18 -14.36
N ASP A 161 17.85 0.22 -14.09
CA ASP A 161 17.60 -0.83 -13.08
C ASP A 161 18.42 -0.57 -11.82
N PHE A 162 18.09 0.53 -11.15
CA PHE A 162 18.63 0.85 -9.83
C PHE A 162 17.96 -0.05 -8.80
N GLU A 163 18.55 -1.22 -8.53
CA GLU A 163 17.98 -2.19 -7.60
C GLU A 163 18.24 -1.74 -6.14
N PHE A 164 17.23 -1.09 -5.56
CA PHE A 164 17.18 -0.80 -4.14
C PHE A 164 16.98 -2.10 -3.36
N MET A 165 18.08 -2.69 -2.90
CA MET A 165 18.04 -4.03 -2.29
C MET A 165 17.22 -4.06 -1.00
N ASP A 166 17.33 -3.05 -0.15
CA ASP A 166 16.76 -3.05 1.20
C ASP A 166 15.72 -1.95 1.43
N SER A 167 14.79 -1.75 0.49
CA SER A 167 13.65 -0.83 0.69
C SER A 167 12.37 -1.56 1.11
N ALA A 168 11.55 -0.89 1.90
CA ALA A 168 10.21 -1.34 2.25
C ALA A 168 9.17 -0.52 1.48
N THR A 169 8.17 -1.20 0.91
CA THR A 169 7.01 -0.56 0.32
C THR A 169 5.90 -0.44 1.36
N VAL A 170 5.41 0.79 1.52
CA VAL A 170 4.24 1.13 2.33
C VAL A 170 3.16 1.73 1.44
N LYS A 171 1.92 1.65 1.91
CA LYS A 171 0.74 2.06 1.15
C LYS A 171 -0.17 2.89 2.02
N LEU A 172 -0.44 4.12 1.59
CA LEU A 172 -1.54 4.93 2.09
C LEU A 172 -2.78 4.59 1.27
N GLN A 173 -3.86 4.21 1.94
CA GLN A 173 -5.16 4.08 1.27
C GLN A 173 -6.24 4.85 2.04
N CYS A 174 -7.01 5.64 1.30
CA CYS A 174 -8.06 6.51 1.81
C CYS A 174 -9.41 6.13 1.21
N ASN A 175 -10.34 5.73 2.06
CA ASN A 175 -11.68 5.34 1.64
C ASN A 175 -12.65 6.54 1.71
N ASN A 176 -12.28 7.67 1.08
CA ASN A 176 -13.08 8.89 1.14
C ASN A 176 -14.16 9.01 0.05
N THR A 177 -13.93 8.41 -1.12
CA THR A 177 -14.86 8.44 -2.28
C THR A 177 -15.23 7.01 -2.70
N LYS A 178 -16.08 6.87 -3.73
CA LYS A 178 -16.51 5.56 -4.29
C LYS A 178 -15.34 4.66 -4.67
N TYR A 179 -14.21 5.23 -5.07
CA TYR A 179 -12.99 4.49 -5.39
C TYR A 179 -11.92 4.81 -4.33
N PRO A 180 -11.38 3.79 -3.62
CA PRO A 180 -10.36 4.03 -2.63
C PRO A 180 -9.12 4.59 -3.32
N LEU A 181 -8.66 5.73 -2.83
CA LEU A 181 -7.39 6.25 -3.26
C LEU A 181 -6.28 5.38 -2.67
N GLU A 182 -5.33 4.96 -3.48
CA GLU A 182 -4.13 4.23 -3.05
C GLU A 182 -2.86 4.93 -3.54
N VAL A 183 -1.91 5.15 -2.64
CA VAL A 183 -0.59 5.71 -2.95
C VAL A 183 0.46 4.86 -2.26
N LYS A 184 1.42 4.36 -3.05
CA LYS A 184 2.57 3.60 -2.53
C LYS A 184 3.81 4.49 -2.45
N SER A 185 4.66 4.20 -1.49
CA SER A 185 5.96 4.83 -1.32
C SER A 185 6.96 3.82 -0.78
N THR A 186 8.23 4.05 -1.06
CA THR A 186 9.34 3.25 -0.56
C THR A 186 10.07 4.00 0.55
N THR A 187 10.68 3.25 1.46
CA THR A 187 11.56 3.83 2.48
C THR A 187 12.86 4.36 1.90
N ASP A 188 13.48 5.29 2.60
CA ASP A 188 14.80 5.81 2.34
C ASP A 188 15.90 4.99 3.04
N LYS A 189 17.14 5.49 2.98
CA LYS A 189 18.32 4.90 3.64
C LYS A 189 18.22 4.78 5.17
N ASN A 190 17.26 5.44 5.82
CA ASN A 190 17.02 5.37 7.25
C ASN A 190 15.77 4.55 7.59
N GLY A 191 15.17 3.87 6.60
CA GLY A 191 13.88 3.21 6.77
C GLY A 191 12.71 4.18 6.91
N TYR A 192 12.95 5.49 6.69
CA TYR A 192 11.93 6.52 6.80
C TYR A 192 11.18 6.66 5.47
N PHE A 193 9.89 6.97 5.53
CA PHE A 193 9.09 7.26 4.35
C PHE A 193 8.24 8.50 4.57
N ILE A 194 7.93 9.18 3.47
CA ILE A 194 6.93 10.24 3.43
C ILE A 194 6.02 10.08 2.22
N ILE A 195 4.72 9.97 2.46
CA ILE A 195 3.68 9.87 1.43
C ILE A 195 2.96 11.21 1.35
N LYS A 196 3.04 11.88 0.20
CA LYS A 196 2.21 13.06 -0.09
C LYS A 196 0.89 12.56 -0.68
N ALA A 197 -0.21 12.83 -0.01
CA ALA A 197 -1.51 12.52 -0.57
C ALA A 197 -1.77 13.42 -1.80
N PRO A 198 -2.42 12.90 -2.86
CA PRO A 198 -2.84 13.70 -3.99
C PRO A 198 -3.86 14.76 -3.55
N GLY A 199 -4.02 15.79 -4.38
CA GLY A 199 -4.82 16.98 -4.07
C GLY A 199 -6.31 16.74 -3.75
N THR A 200 -6.80 15.50 -3.91
CA THR A 200 -8.16 15.09 -3.59
C THR A 200 -8.36 14.74 -2.11
N VAL A 201 -7.28 14.48 -1.36
CA VAL A 201 -7.35 14.16 0.08
C VAL A 201 -6.89 15.36 0.90
N THR A 202 -7.81 15.85 1.73
CA THR A 202 -7.54 16.91 2.70
C THR A 202 -7.54 16.36 4.12
N ASN A 203 -7.06 17.17 5.06
CA ASN A 203 -7.08 16.87 6.50
C ASN A 203 -8.48 16.45 7.03
N TYR A 204 -9.59 16.85 6.40
CA TYR A 204 -10.93 16.40 6.78
C TYR A 204 -11.18 14.93 6.48
N GLY A 205 -10.64 14.41 5.36
CA GLY A 205 -10.84 13.02 4.93
C GLY A 205 -9.85 12.04 5.58
N VAL A 206 -8.89 12.54 6.35
CA VAL A 206 -7.74 11.76 6.86
C VAL A 206 -8.15 10.62 7.80
N HIS A 207 -9.26 10.77 8.51
CA HIS A 207 -9.79 9.75 9.42
C HIS A 207 -10.26 8.47 8.70
N LYS A 208 -10.47 8.54 7.39
CA LYS A 208 -10.78 7.38 6.52
C LYS A 208 -9.55 6.80 5.83
N CYS A 209 -8.38 7.35 6.13
CA CYS A 209 -7.11 6.87 5.62
C CYS A 209 -6.45 5.95 6.64
N LYS A 210 -5.76 4.93 6.15
CA LYS A 210 -4.80 4.16 6.94
C LYS A 210 -3.53 3.92 6.13
N VAL A 211 -2.47 3.52 6.82
CA VAL A 211 -1.23 3.08 6.18
C VAL A 211 -0.99 1.60 6.47
N TRP A 212 -0.59 0.86 5.44
CA TRP A 212 -0.26 -0.55 5.50
C TRP A 212 1.19 -0.78 5.07
N LEU A 213 1.82 -1.76 5.71
CA LEU A 213 3.07 -2.34 5.25
C LEU A 213 2.75 -3.35 4.14
N VAL A 214 3.41 -3.22 2.98
CA VAL A 214 3.09 -4.03 1.79
C VAL A 214 4.12 -5.12 1.54
N SER A 215 5.39 -4.74 1.46
CA SER A 215 6.46 -5.67 1.09
C SER A 215 7.83 -5.09 1.42
N ALA A 216 8.82 -5.96 1.53
CA ALA A 216 10.24 -5.59 1.56
C ALA A 216 10.94 -6.15 0.33
N ALA A 217 11.97 -5.47 -0.16
CA ALA A 217 12.77 -5.92 -1.29
C ALA A 217 13.66 -7.12 -0.94
N THR A 218 14.16 -7.24 0.30
CA THR A 218 14.94 -8.42 0.72
C THR A 218 14.08 -9.54 1.30
N THR A 219 14.40 -10.77 0.91
CA THR A 219 13.77 -11.96 1.50
C THR A 219 14.24 -12.25 2.92
N ALA A 220 15.36 -11.66 3.37
CA ALA A 220 15.85 -11.78 4.74
C ALA A 220 14.92 -11.09 5.75
N CYS A 221 14.15 -10.09 5.31
CA CYS A 221 13.25 -9.34 6.17
C CYS A 221 11.92 -8.97 5.48
N SER A 222 11.20 -9.97 5.00
CA SER A 222 9.99 -9.78 4.18
C SER A 222 8.67 -10.17 4.84
N LYS A 223 8.68 -10.86 5.98
CA LYS A 223 7.44 -11.30 6.63
C LYS A 223 6.80 -10.12 7.34
N ILE A 224 5.65 -9.66 6.84
CA ILE A 224 4.89 -8.54 7.41
C ILE A 224 4.47 -8.88 8.84
N THR A 225 4.66 -7.95 9.78
CA THR A 225 4.08 -8.04 11.13
C THR A 225 2.91 -7.08 11.27
N ASN A 226 2.08 -7.30 12.29
CA ASN A 226 1.04 -6.34 12.64
C ASN A 226 1.48 -5.31 13.70
N LEU A 227 2.79 -5.12 13.89
CA LEU A 227 3.30 -4.11 14.82
C LEU A 227 2.77 -2.73 14.46
N HIS A 228 2.15 -2.05 15.42
CA HIS A 228 1.47 -0.75 15.25
C HIS A 228 0.46 -0.70 14.09
N GLY A 229 -0.17 -1.82 13.77
CA GLY A 229 -1.16 -1.91 12.70
C GLY A 229 -0.55 -2.02 11.30
N GLY A 230 0.71 -2.45 11.17
CA GLY A 230 1.37 -2.64 9.89
C GLY A 230 0.57 -3.53 8.91
N LEU A 231 -0.12 -4.57 9.40
CA LEU A 231 -0.92 -5.48 8.59
C LEU A 231 -2.41 -5.08 8.55
N THR A 232 -2.99 -4.66 9.68
CA THR A 232 -4.42 -4.32 9.78
C THR A 232 -4.75 -2.89 9.33
N GLY A 233 -3.72 -2.06 9.12
CA GLY A 233 -3.83 -0.66 8.76
C GLY A 233 -3.71 0.26 9.98
N ALA A 234 -2.68 1.09 9.96
CA ALA A 234 -2.38 2.06 11.01
C ALA A 234 -3.15 3.36 10.82
N VAL A 235 -3.69 3.89 11.91
CA VAL A 235 -4.41 5.17 11.94
C VAL A 235 -3.39 6.33 11.94
N LEU A 236 -3.69 7.36 11.16
CA LEU A 236 -2.87 8.56 11.05
C LEU A 236 -3.03 9.43 12.30
N ARG A 237 -1.90 9.82 12.91
CA ARG A 237 -1.85 10.70 14.08
C ARG A 237 -1.38 12.10 13.65
N PRO A 238 -2.12 13.17 13.96
CA PRO A 238 -1.74 14.51 13.52
C PRO A 238 -0.47 15.00 14.23
N GLU A 239 0.43 15.61 13.47
CA GLU A 239 1.61 16.29 13.98
C GLU A 239 1.37 17.80 14.09
N LYS A 240 1.96 18.43 15.11
CA LYS A 240 1.82 19.88 15.34
C LYS A 240 2.51 20.70 14.25
N LYS A 241 3.64 20.20 13.74
CA LYS A 241 4.45 20.90 12.73
C LYS A 241 3.98 20.49 11.33
N PRO A 242 3.68 21.44 10.44
CA PRO A 242 3.38 21.11 9.06
C PRO A 242 4.63 20.59 8.35
N PHE A 243 4.43 19.80 7.31
CA PHE A 243 5.48 19.42 6.39
C PHE A 243 5.52 20.41 5.23
N VAL A 244 6.70 20.92 4.90
CA VAL A 244 6.89 21.84 3.77
C VAL A 244 7.72 21.12 2.72
N ASP A 245 7.18 20.99 1.51
CA ASP A 245 7.94 20.40 0.41
C ASP A 245 8.96 21.40 -0.17
N GLU A 246 9.85 20.91 -1.05
CA GLU A 246 10.85 21.72 -1.74
C GLU A 246 10.26 22.89 -2.53
N LYS A 247 8.99 22.79 -2.95
CA LYS A 247 8.25 23.84 -3.64
C LYS A 247 7.55 24.80 -2.66
N LYS A 248 7.93 24.76 -1.37
CA LYS A 248 7.36 25.55 -0.28
C LYS A 248 5.85 25.33 -0.08
N ARG A 249 5.31 24.17 -0.51
CA ARG A 249 3.91 23.83 -0.27
C ARG A 249 3.77 23.20 1.11
N GLU A 250 2.83 23.73 1.88
CA GLU A 250 2.50 23.21 3.21
C GLU A 250 1.52 22.04 3.14
N TYR A 251 1.81 21.01 3.94
CA TYR A 251 0.97 19.86 4.18
C TYR A 251 0.71 19.74 5.69
N ALA A 252 -0.51 19.39 6.07
CA ALA A 252 -0.78 18.84 7.39
C ALA A 252 -0.05 17.50 7.49
N LEU A 253 0.88 17.40 8.43
CA LEU A 253 1.71 16.22 8.63
C LEU A 253 1.02 15.27 9.60
N PHE A 254 1.08 13.98 9.29
CA PHE A 254 0.59 12.90 10.13
C PHE A 254 1.67 11.84 10.31
N SER A 255 1.79 11.27 11.50
CA SER A 255 2.66 10.14 11.78
C SER A 255 1.88 8.82 11.84
N VAL A 256 2.57 7.74 11.49
CA VAL A 256 2.12 6.35 11.64
C VAL A 256 3.29 5.47 12.06
N GLY A 257 2.98 4.26 12.54
CA GLY A 257 4.02 3.30 12.91
C GLY A 257 4.77 3.75 14.17
N PRO A 258 5.97 3.19 14.43
CA PRO A 258 6.85 2.46 13.49
C PRO A 258 6.33 1.08 13.06
N PHE A 259 6.56 0.68 11.82
CA PHE A 259 6.22 -0.66 11.32
C PHE A 259 7.42 -1.60 11.36
N ALA A 260 7.17 -2.90 11.26
CA ALA A 260 8.26 -3.85 11.13
C ALA A 260 7.95 -5.10 10.30
N PHE A 261 9.00 -5.68 9.73
CA PHE A 261 9.02 -7.05 9.22
C PHE A 261 9.71 -7.97 10.23
N GLU A 262 9.38 -9.27 10.20
CA GLU A 262 10.21 -10.30 10.83
C GLU A 262 11.41 -10.62 9.95
N SER A 263 12.56 -10.78 10.61
CA SER A 263 13.75 -11.37 10.01
C SER A 263 13.60 -12.89 9.84
N LYS A 264 14.24 -13.44 8.81
CA LYS A 264 14.51 -14.88 8.72
C LYS A 264 15.61 -15.24 9.71
N CYS A 265 15.32 -16.17 10.61
CA CYS A 265 16.22 -16.58 11.67
C CYS A 265 16.75 -18.00 11.44
N PRO A 266 18.05 -18.25 11.66
CA PRO A 266 18.56 -19.60 11.77
C PRO A 266 17.74 -20.38 12.82
N ARG A 267 17.40 -21.62 12.50
CA ARG A 267 16.80 -22.55 13.46
C ARG A 267 17.86 -23.23 14.29
#